data_AF-A0A933SSU3-F1
#
_entry.id   AF-A0A933SSU3-F1
#
_cell.length_a   1.000
_cell.length_b   1.000
_cell.length_c   1.000
_cell.angle_alpha   90.00
_cell.angle_beta   90.00
_cell.angle_gamma   90.00
#
_symmetry.space_group_name_H-M   'P 1'
#
loop_
_entity.id
_entity.type
_entity.pdbx_description
1 polymer ?
#
loop_
_entity_poly.entity_id
_entity_poly.type
_entity_poly.pdbx_seq_one_letter_code
_entity_poly.pdbx_strand_id
1 'polypeptide(L)'
;MKEPMRYLENAKELLGKSPIEGSHYTDKKYVKSACGAAYLGVLEAINEYLLARGVPIKELPRKVEEYEKALKKYASAYNGKLAKEFNFLYDELRIAGYYRGILHKVDTIKNVIKGAKEFIRKLKLQAASCLSKWPIFQPPVSGKSPPLCVIRHES
;
A
#
# COMPACT_ATOMS: atom_id res chain seq x y z
N MET A 1 -8.64 -1.78 6.20
CA MET A 1 -7.20 -1.46 6.32
C MET A 1 -6.62 -2.03 7.62
N LYS A 2 -7.07 -3.20 8.06
CA LYS A 2 -6.59 -3.85 9.29
C LYS A 2 -5.43 -4.79 8.96
N GLU A 3 -5.63 -5.61 7.94
CA GLU A 3 -4.61 -6.57 7.45
C GLU A 3 -3.32 -5.88 6.99
N PRO A 4 -3.35 -4.79 6.19
CA PRO A 4 -2.12 -4.08 5.80
C PRO A 4 -1.27 -3.60 6.98
N MET A 5 -1.90 -3.19 8.08
CA MET A 5 -1.19 -2.71 9.27
C MET A 5 -0.57 -3.87 10.05
N ARG A 6 -1.22 -5.03 10.05
CA ARG A 6 -0.69 -6.28 10.63
C ARG A 6 0.62 -6.70 9.95
N TYR A 7 0.72 -6.56 8.62
CA TYR A 7 1.98 -6.80 7.90
C TYR A 7 3.11 -5.85 8.33
N LEU A 8 2.81 -4.58 8.61
CA LEU A 8 3.81 -3.63 9.13
C LEU A 8 4.22 -3.94 10.57
N GLU A 9 3.32 -4.48 11.39
CA GLU A 9 3.64 -4.96 12.73
C GLU A 9 4.56 -6.18 12.67
N ASN A 10 4.24 -7.17 11.83
CA ASN A 10 5.11 -8.32 11.56
C ASN A 10 6.50 -7.89 11.08
N ALA A 11 6.59 -6.87 10.23
CA ALA A 11 7.87 -6.34 9.78
C ALA A 11 8.72 -5.79 10.95
N LYS A 12 8.09 -5.09 11.91
CA LYS A 12 8.80 -4.59 13.11
C LYS A 12 9.24 -5.73 14.03
N GLU A 13 8.40 -6.73 14.21
CA GLU A 13 8.75 -7.92 15.00
C GLU A 13 9.94 -8.65 14.39
N LEU A 14 9.99 -8.78 13.07
CA LEU A 14 11.12 -9.38 12.36
C LEU A 14 12.39 -8.57 12.56
N LEU A 15 12.33 -7.23 12.46
CA LEU A 15 13.50 -6.39 12.74
C LEU A 15 13.97 -6.50 14.19
N GLY A 16 13.05 -6.67 15.15
CA GLY A 16 13.38 -6.87 16.56
C GLY A 16 14.19 -8.14 16.85
N LYS A 17 14.22 -9.10 15.91
CA LYS A 17 15.05 -10.32 16.00
C LYS A 17 16.48 -10.13 15.50
N SER A 18 16.76 -9.03 14.79
CA SER A 18 18.09 -8.72 14.27
C SER A 18 18.86 -7.89 15.31
N PRO A 19 20.06 -8.32 15.74
CA PRO A 19 20.91 -7.49 16.58
C PRO A 19 21.27 -6.17 15.88
N ILE A 20 21.49 -5.13 16.67
CA ILE A 20 21.92 -3.82 16.19
C ILE A 20 23.33 -3.57 16.71
N GLU A 21 24.26 -3.34 15.78
CA GLU A 21 25.63 -2.91 16.07
C GLU A 21 25.85 -1.50 15.52
N GLY A 22 26.10 -0.55 16.43
CA GLY A 22 26.16 0.87 16.11
C GLY A 22 24.84 1.39 15.53
N SER A 23 24.77 1.53 14.21
CA SER A 23 23.59 2.03 13.48
C SER A 23 23.06 1.06 12.42
N HIS A 24 23.49 -0.21 12.46
CA HIS A 24 23.15 -1.22 11.46
C HIS A 24 22.56 -2.47 12.08
N TYR A 25 21.57 -3.05 11.39
CA TYR A 25 21.14 -4.42 11.63
C TYR A 25 22.19 -5.37 11.08
N THR A 26 22.58 -6.36 11.89
CA THR A 26 23.64 -7.31 11.53
C THR A 26 23.12 -8.53 10.80
N ASP A 27 21.92 -9.00 11.15
CA ASP A 27 21.30 -10.15 10.50
C ASP A 27 20.44 -9.72 9.30
N LYS A 28 20.99 -9.92 8.11
CA LYS A 28 20.34 -9.63 6.81
C LYS A 28 19.08 -10.46 6.60
N LYS A 29 18.97 -11.68 7.12
CA LYS A 29 17.80 -12.55 6.93
C LYS A 29 16.55 -11.88 7.50
N TYR A 30 16.66 -11.35 8.72
CA TYR A 30 15.55 -10.68 9.38
C TYR A 30 15.22 -9.35 8.69
N VAL A 31 16.22 -8.58 8.25
CA VAL A 31 15.99 -7.33 7.50
C VAL A 31 15.28 -7.59 6.17
N LYS A 32 15.75 -8.56 5.37
CA LYS A 32 15.10 -8.94 4.11
C LYS A 32 13.66 -9.37 4.35
N SER A 33 13.43 -10.22 5.36
CA SER A 33 12.09 -10.71 5.71
C SER A 33 11.16 -9.56 6.13
N ALA A 34 11.65 -8.62 6.94
CA ALA A 34 10.89 -7.45 7.34
C ALA A 34 10.50 -6.56 6.16
N CYS A 35 11.44 -6.31 5.24
CA CYS A 35 11.16 -5.53 4.03
C CYS A 35 10.11 -6.22 3.14
N GLY A 36 10.20 -7.55 2.99
CA GLY A 36 9.20 -8.35 2.29
C GLY A 36 7.82 -8.26 2.92
N ALA A 37 7.73 -8.42 4.24
CA ALA A 37 6.47 -8.29 4.98
C ALA A 37 5.86 -6.89 4.83
N ALA A 38 6.68 -5.84 4.95
CA ALA A 38 6.21 -4.47 4.79
C ALA A 38 5.67 -4.19 3.37
N TYR A 39 6.36 -4.70 2.33
CA TYR A 39 5.90 -4.56 0.95
C TYR A 39 4.57 -5.30 0.70
N LEU A 40 4.39 -6.51 1.27
CA LEU A 40 3.11 -7.21 1.20
C LEU A 40 1.98 -6.39 1.84
N GLY A 41 2.24 -5.72 2.96
CA GLY A 41 1.28 -4.80 3.57
C GLY A 41 0.89 -3.65 2.66
N VAL A 42 1.84 -3.10 1.89
CA VAL A 42 1.56 -2.05 0.90
C VAL A 42 0.66 -2.57 -0.22
N LEU A 43 0.95 -3.76 -0.78
CA LEU A 43 0.11 -4.36 -1.82
C LEU A 43 -1.31 -4.65 -1.33
N GLU A 44 -1.42 -5.20 -0.11
CA GLU A 44 -2.72 -5.51 0.48
C GLU A 44 -3.55 -4.25 0.70
N ALA A 45 -2.93 -3.13 1.09
CA ALA A 45 -3.64 -1.86 1.21
C ALA A 45 -4.17 -1.36 -0.14
N ILE A 46 -3.41 -1.55 -1.22
CA ILE A 46 -3.87 -1.18 -2.55
C ILE A 46 -5.03 -2.09 -2.98
N ASN A 47 -4.94 -3.40 -2.73
CA ASN A 47 -6.01 -4.34 -3.04
C ASN A 47 -7.31 -3.99 -2.31
N GLU A 48 -7.25 -3.80 -0.98
CA GLU A 48 -8.40 -3.36 -0.20
C GLU A 48 -8.98 -2.03 -0.72
N TYR A 49 -8.12 -1.07 -1.09
CA TYR A 49 -8.55 0.20 -1.65
C TYR A 49 -9.30 0.02 -2.98
N LEU A 50 -8.77 -0.82 -3.89
CA LEU A 50 -9.39 -1.08 -5.19
C LEU A 50 -10.73 -1.82 -5.04
N LEU A 51 -10.79 -2.80 -4.13
CA LEU A 51 -12.04 -3.50 -3.80
C LEU A 51 -13.10 -2.53 -3.28
N ALA A 52 -12.71 -1.59 -2.39
CA ALA A 52 -13.62 -0.55 -1.89
C ALA A 52 -14.10 0.42 -3.00
N ARG A 53 -13.38 0.49 -4.13
CA ARG A 53 -13.76 1.27 -5.33
C ARG A 53 -14.58 0.45 -6.33
N GLY A 54 -14.94 -0.79 -6.00
CA GLY A 54 -15.75 -1.68 -6.84
C GLY A 54 -14.97 -2.45 -7.90
N VAL A 55 -13.63 -2.47 -7.83
CA VAL A 55 -12.83 -3.32 -8.72
C VAL A 55 -13.02 -4.77 -8.31
N PRO A 56 -13.41 -5.69 -9.21
CA PRO A 56 -13.62 -7.08 -8.85
C PRO A 56 -12.29 -7.80 -8.59
N ILE A 57 -12.30 -8.80 -7.71
CA ILE A 57 -11.10 -9.57 -7.30
C ILE A 57 -10.30 -10.09 -8.51
N LYS A 58 -10.98 -10.55 -9.56
CA LYS A 58 -10.37 -11.08 -10.78
C LYS A 58 -9.55 -10.05 -11.58
N GLU A 59 -9.83 -8.77 -11.40
CA GLU A 59 -9.17 -7.63 -12.05
C GLU A 59 -8.14 -6.94 -11.14
N LEU A 60 -7.90 -7.50 -9.94
CA LEU A 60 -6.85 -6.97 -9.08
C LEU A 60 -5.47 -7.13 -9.73
N PRO A 61 -4.59 -6.13 -9.57
CA PRO A 61 -3.25 -6.16 -10.11
C PRO A 61 -2.43 -7.37 -9.64
N ARG A 62 -1.70 -8.00 -10.56
CA ARG A 62 -0.77 -9.11 -10.28
C ARG A 62 0.68 -8.70 -10.44
N LYS A 63 0.96 -7.70 -11.28
CA LYS A 63 2.30 -7.19 -11.57
C LYS A 63 2.46 -5.76 -11.06
N VAL A 64 3.70 -5.37 -10.74
CA VAL A 64 3.99 -4.05 -10.17
C VAL A 64 3.50 -2.91 -11.07
N GLU A 65 3.64 -3.06 -12.39
CA GLU A 65 3.21 -2.07 -13.37
C GLU A 65 1.67 -1.92 -13.38
N GLU A 66 0.95 -2.99 -13.07
CA GLU A 66 -0.52 -2.97 -12.95
C GLU A 66 -0.95 -2.23 -11.69
N TYR A 67 -0.23 -2.38 -10.57
CA TYR A 67 -0.49 -1.61 -9.34
C TYR A 67 -0.30 -0.11 -9.57
N GLU A 68 0.78 0.29 -10.26
CA GLU A 68 1.03 1.68 -10.60
C GLU A 68 -0.10 2.26 -11.47
N LYS A 69 -0.50 1.54 -12.52
CA LYS A 69 -1.62 1.93 -13.41
C LYS A 69 -2.93 2.03 -12.63
N ALA A 70 -3.21 1.08 -11.76
CA ALA A 70 -4.42 1.08 -10.93
C ALA A 70 -4.45 2.30 -9.98
N LEU A 71 -3.33 2.63 -9.34
CA LEU A 71 -3.24 3.83 -8.49
C LEU A 71 -3.47 5.11 -9.28
N LYS A 72 -2.90 5.25 -10.48
CA LYS A 72 -3.15 6.41 -11.36
C LYS A 72 -4.62 6.52 -11.77
N LYS A 73 -5.27 5.39 -12.06
CA LYS A 73 -6.67 5.32 -12.49
C LYS A 73 -7.65 5.61 -11.36
N TYR A 74 -7.48 4.97 -10.19
CA TYR A 74 -8.50 4.96 -9.15
C TYR A 74 -8.25 6.00 -8.03
N ALA A 75 -6.98 6.38 -7.81
CA ALA A 75 -6.54 7.32 -6.77
C ALA A 75 -6.07 8.66 -7.34
N SER A 76 -6.75 9.15 -8.38
CA SER A 76 -6.43 10.40 -9.11
C SER A 76 -6.43 11.66 -8.25
N ALA A 77 -7.12 11.65 -7.10
CA ALA A 77 -7.21 12.76 -6.14
C ALA A 77 -5.84 13.25 -5.60
N TYR A 78 -4.76 12.50 -5.83
CA TYR A 78 -3.40 12.89 -5.46
C TYR A 78 -2.51 13.27 -6.65
N ASN A 79 -3.07 13.53 -7.84
CA ASN A 79 -2.31 13.95 -9.03
C ASN A 79 -1.09 13.05 -9.33
N GLY A 80 -1.26 11.73 -9.17
CA GLY A 80 -0.19 10.75 -9.38
C GLY A 80 0.86 10.66 -8.26
N LYS A 81 0.76 11.46 -7.19
CA LYS A 81 1.69 11.40 -6.05
C LYS A 81 1.73 10.03 -5.38
N LEU A 82 0.58 9.36 -5.22
CA LEU A 82 0.54 8.00 -4.67
C LEU A 82 1.26 6.97 -5.57
N ALA A 83 1.13 7.08 -6.89
CA ALA A 83 1.84 6.18 -7.79
C ALA A 83 3.37 6.35 -7.66
N LYS A 84 3.86 7.59 -7.53
CA LYS A 84 5.28 7.87 -7.28
C LYS A 84 5.74 7.33 -5.92
N GLU A 85 4.94 7.55 -4.87
CA GLU A 85 5.23 7.01 -3.53
C GLU A 85 5.26 5.47 -3.53
N PHE A 86 4.36 4.82 -4.27
CA PHE A 86 4.36 3.38 -4.45
C PHE A 86 5.64 2.89 -5.14
N ASN A 87 6.07 3.54 -6.23
CA ASN A 87 7.30 3.18 -6.93
C ASN A 87 8.53 3.29 -6.01
N PHE A 88 8.60 4.37 -5.20
CA PHE A 88 9.65 4.51 -4.19
C PHE A 88 9.63 3.36 -3.17
N LEU A 89 8.45 2.99 -2.66
CA LEU A 89 8.33 1.86 -1.73
C LEU A 89 8.67 0.52 -2.37
N TYR A 90 8.39 0.34 -3.66
CA TYR A 90 8.81 -0.83 -4.42
C TYR A 90 10.34 -0.91 -4.53
N ASP A 91 11.00 0.17 -4.93
CA ASP A 91 12.45 0.21 -5.06
C ASP A 91 13.15 -0.05 -3.71
N GLU A 92 12.67 0.57 -2.64
CA GLU A 92 13.26 0.43 -1.31
C GLU A 92 12.93 -0.93 -0.65
N LEU A 93 11.66 -1.29 -0.52
CA LEU A 93 11.27 -2.49 0.23
C LEU A 93 11.49 -3.76 -0.57
N ARG A 94 11.11 -3.76 -1.86
CA ARG A 94 11.13 -4.98 -2.68
C ARG A 94 12.50 -5.19 -3.30
N ILE A 95 13.05 -4.19 -3.98
CA ILE A 95 14.32 -4.34 -4.71
C ILE A 95 15.53 -4.24 -3.76
N ALA A 96 15.71 -3.11 -3.08
CA ALA A 96 16.88 -2.87 -2.24
C ALA A 96 16.85 -3.69 -0.94
N GLY A 97 15.71 -3.72 -0.26
CA GLY A 97 15.50 -4.44 0.99
C GLY A 97 15.40 -5.95 0.78
N TYR A 98 14.29 -6.42 0.22
CA TYR A 98 14.01 -7.86 0.15
C TYR A 98 14.92 -8.62 -0.83
N TYR A 99 15.12 -8.14 -2.06
CA TYR A 99 15.91 -8.91 -3.03
C TYR A 99 17.41 -8.74 -2.82
N ARG A 100 17.90 -7.50 -2.88
CA ARG A 100 19.34 -7.20 -2.84
C ARG A 100 19.93 -7.26 -1.43
N GLY A 101 19.12 -7.00 -0.38
CA GLY A 101 19.60 -7.01 1.00
C GLY A 101 20.65 -5.93 1.28
N ILE A 102 20.57 -4.81 0.55
CA ILE A 102 21.53 -3.69 0.68
C ILE A 102 21.08 -2.66 1.72
N LEU A 103 19.85 -2.75 2.21
CA LEU A 103 19.39 -1.94 3.35
C LEU A 103 19.84 -2.61 4.65
N HIS A 104 20.63 -1.89 5.44
CA HIS A 104 21.15 -2.35 6.74
C HIS A 104 21.12 -1.24 7.80
N LYS A 105 21.14 0.04 7.39
CA LYS A 105 21.07 1.18 8.31
C LYS A 105 19.69 1.27 8.97
N VAL A 106 19.69 1.32 10.30
CA VAL A 106 18.48 1.30 11.13
C VAL A 106 17.55 2.47 10.78
N ASP A 107 18.10 3.68 10.64
CA ASP A 107 17.29 4.88 10.33
C ASP A 107 16.63 4.80 8.96
N THR A 108 17.36 4.31 7.95
CA THR A 108 16.83 4.14 6.59
C THR A 108 15.65 3.18 6.61
N ILE A 109 15.80 2.01 7.23
CA ILE A 109 14.74 1.00 7.30
C ILE A 109 13.52 1.53 8.08
N LYS A 110 13.74 2.21 9.21
CA LYS A 110 12.65 2.84 9.98
C LYS A 110 11.91 3.90 9.16
N ASN A 111 12.63 4.72 8.41
CA ASN A 111 12.04 5.75 7.55
C ASN A 111 11.22 5.15 6.40
N VAL A 112 11.71 4.09 5.76
CA VAL A 112 10.97 3.41 4.70
C VAL A 112 9.70 2.74 5.24
N ILE A 113 9.77 2.05 6.40
CA ILE A 113 8.58 1.46 7.04
C ILE A 113 7.57 2.54 7.48
N LYS A 114 8.06 3.69 7.95
CA LYS A 114 7.21 4.84 8.26
C LYS A 114 6.53 5.37 7.00
N GLY A 115 7.25 5.48 5.88
CA GLY A 115 6.70 5.84 4.57
C GLY A 115 5.60 4.88 4.13
N ALA A 116 5.81 3.56 4.29
CA ALA A 116 4.79 2.56 4.02
C ALA A 116 3.53 2.76 4.88
N LYS A 117 3.69 3.00 6.19
CA LYS A 117 2.57 3.29 7.10
C LYS A 117 1.78 4.53 6.66
N GLU A 118 2.48 5.60 6.27
CA GLU A 118 1.86 6.83 5.81
C GLU A 118 1.11 6.64 4.49
N PHE A 119 1.69 5.86 3.57
CA PHE A 119 1.05 5.49 2.31
C PHE A 119 -0.27 4.75 2.54
N ILE A 120 -0.28 3.73 3.40
CA ILE A 120 -1.50 2.98 3.76
C ILE A 120 -2.54 3.93 4.39
N ARG A 121 -2.11 4.87 5.25
CA ARG A 121 -3.00 5.85 5.85
C ARG A 121 -3.64 6.78 4.81
N LYS A 122 -2.88 7.23 3.80
CA LYS A 122 -3.40 8.07 2.71
C LYS A 122 -4.47 7.31 1.90
N LEU A 123 -4.24 6.03 1.59
CA LEU A 123 -5.25 5.19 0.92
C LEU A 123 -6.51 5.04 1.77
N LYS A 124 -6.38 4.83 3.07
CA LYS A 124 -7.52 4.77 3.99
C LYS A 124 -8.34 6.05 3.98
N LEU A 125 -7.68 7.21 4.02
CA LEU A 125 -8.37 8.51 4.01
C LEU A 125 -9.11 8.77 2.70
N GLN A 126 -8.56 8.35 1.56
CA GLN A 126 -9.25 8.44 0.26
C GLN A 126 -10.45 7.51 0.15
N ALA A 127 -10.35 6.29 0.70
CA ALA A 127 -11.49 5.38 0.75
C ALA A 127 -12.63 6.01 1.57
N ALA A 128 -12.31 6.63 2.72
CA ALA A 128 -13.29 7.27 3.59
C ALA A 128 -13.93 8.53 2.99
N SER A 129 -13.15 9.41 2.34
CA SER A 129 -13.67 10.64 1.72
C SER A 129 -14.62 10.37 0.54
N CYS A 130 -14.47 9.22 -0.11
CA CYS A 130 -15.36 8.79 -1.17
C CYS A 130 -16.69 8.24 -0.62
N LEU A 131 -16.66 7.54 0.51
CA LEU A 131 -17.85 7.01 1.17
C LEU A 131 -18.76 8.12 1.73
N SER A 132 -18.19 9.22 2.22
CA SER A 132 -18.98 10.37 2.71
C SER A 132 -19.67 11.18 1.61
N LYS A 133 -19.30 10.97 0.33
CA LYS A 133 -19.96 11.59 -0.84
C LYS A 133 -21.03 10.69 -1.46
N TRP A 134 -21.30 9.53 -0.88
CA TRP A 134 -22.34 8.63 -1.35
C TRP A 134 -23.70 9.14 -0.83
N PRO A 135 -24.65 9.56 -1.69
CA PRO A 135 -26.02 9.79 -1.23
C PRO A 135 -26.56 8.45 -0.76
N ILE A 136 -27.08 8.36 0.46
CA ILE A 136 -27.68 7.16 1.05
C ILE A 136 -28.56 6.47 0.00
N PHE A 137 -28.04 5.43 -0.65
CA PHE A 137 -28.73 4.76 -1.75
C PHE A 137 -29.39 3.53 -1.17
N GLN A 138 -30.72 3.53 -1.16
CA GLN A 138 -31.53 2.36 -0.86
C GLN A 138 -31.13 1.19 -1.76
N PRO A 139 -31.26 -0.07 -1.29
CA PRO A 139 -30.81 -1.24 -2.04
C PRO A 139 -31.42 -1.27 -3.45
N PRO A 140 -30.66 -1.71 -4.47
CA PRO A 140 -31.15 -1.75 -5.83
C PRO A 140 -32.27 -2.79 -5.96
N VAL A 141 -33.42 -2.36 -6.46
CA VAL A 141 -34.45 -3.27 -6.95
C VAL A 141 -33.90 -3.94 -8.21
N SER A 142 -33.49 -5.21 -8.07
CA SER A 142 -33.13 -6.16 -9.13
C SER A 142 -31.97 -5.78 -10.09
N GLY A 143 -30.85 -6.48 -9.93
CA GLY A 143 -30.08 -7.01 -11.08
C GLY A 143 -29.14 -6.10 -11.86
N LYS A 144 -28.85 -4.86 -11.42
CA LYS A 144 -27.83 -4.01 -12.07
C LYS A 144 -26.68 -3.69 -11.13
N SER A 145 -25.46 -3.84 -11.62
CA SER A 145 -24.22 -3.46 -10.92
C SER A 145 -24.22 -1.96 -10.58
N PRO A 146 -23.67 -1.57 -9.42
CA PRO A 146 -23.61 -0.16 -9.04
C PRO A 146 -22.74 0.64 -10.02
N PRO A 147 -23.09 1.90 -10.31
CA PRO A 147 -22.32 2.72 -11.22
C PRO A 147 -20.93 2.99 -10.64
N LEU A 148 -19.90 2.77 -11.46
CA LEU A 148 -18.54 3.19 -11.18
C LEU A 148 -18.55 4.68 -10.79
N CYS A 149 -17.86 5.02 -9.71
CA CYS A 149 -17.66 6.39 -9.26
C CYS A 149 -16.87 7.17 -10.33
N VAL A 150 -17.57 7.70 -11.33
CA VAL A 150 -17.03 8.66 -12.29
C VAL A 150 -16.98 10.00 -11.58
N ILE A 151 -15.79 10.39 -11.15
CA ILE A 151 -15.54 11.75 -10.69
C ILE A 151 -15.74 12.64 -11.92
N ARG A 152 -16.89 13.31 -12.04
CA ARG A 152 -17.07 14.40 -12.99
C ARG A 152 -16.11 15.51 -12.57
N HIS A 153 -15.16 15.83 -13.43
CA HIS A 153 -14.46 17.11 -13.40
C HIS A 153 -15.46 18.15 -13.89
N GLU A 154 -16.02 18.94 -12.97
CA GLU A 154 -16.67 20.19 -13.34
C GLU A 154 -15.57 21.18 -13.74
N SER A 155 -15.66 21.67 -14.97
CA SER A 155 -14.86 22.78 -15.52
C SER A 155 -15.79 23.97 -15.73
#